data_AF-A0A355GMS5-F1
#
_entry.id   AF-A0A355GMS5-F1
#
_cell.length_a   1.000
_cell.length_b   1.000
_cell.length_c   1.000
_cell.angle_alpha   90.00
_cell.angle_beta   90.00
_cell.angle_gamma   90.00
#
_symmetry.space_group_name_H-M   'P 1'
#
loop_
_entity.id
_entity.type
_entity.pdbx_description
1 polymer ?
#
loop_
_entity_poly.entity_id
_entity_poly.type
_entity_poly.pdbx_seq_one_letter_code
_entity_poly.pdbx_strand_id
1 'polypeptide(L)'
;EESDPAAREYAQKELDELYEEHEKHTKELEDLVVAGDSITRGGLIMEIRAGAGGDEAALFARELFDMYMHYVEAQRGWKTEVLNLSATELGGIKEVTYSI
;
A
#
# COMPACT_ATOMS: atom_id res chain seq x y z
N GLU A 1 -18.77 37.60 6.92
CA GLU A 1 -17.32 37.70 6.63
C GLU A 1 -16.84 36.54 5.73
N GLU A 2 -17.18 35.27 5.97
CA GLU A 2 -16.85 34.12 5.07
C GLU A 2 -17.50 34.12 3.66
N SER A 3 -18.34 35.11 3.36
CA SER A 3 -19.08 35.23 2.10
C SER A 3 -18.41 36.16 1.09
N ASP A 4 -17.37 36.90 1.52
CA ASP A 4 -16.67 37.87 0.68
C ASP A 4 -15.77 37.14 -0.33
N PRO A 5 -15.97 37.31 -1.65
CA PRO A 5 -15.15 36.70 -2.68
C PRO A 5 -13.64 36.98 -2.52
N ALA A 6 -13.26 38.18 -2.08
CA ALA A 6 -11.85 38.54 -1.91
C ALA A 6 -11.20 37.77 -0.75
N ALA A 7 -11.94 37.55 0.34
CA ALA A 7 -11.46 36.76 1.47
C ALA A 7 -11.29 35.27 1.09
N ARG A 8 -12.16 34.75 0.23
CA ARG A 8 -12.07 33.37 -0.28
C ARG A 8 -10.89 33.16 -1.22
N GLU A 9 -10.65 34.12 -2.13
CA GLU A 9 -9.51 34.06 -3.05
C GLU A 9 -8.18 34.11 -2.29
N TYR A 10 -8.08 34.98 -1.28
CA TYR A 10 -6.92 35.05 -0.40
C TYR A 10 -6.69 33.73 0.35
N ALA A 11 -7.74 33.17 0.96
CA ALA A 11 -7.64 31.89 1.68
C ALA A 11 -7.28 30.71 0.75
N GLN A 12 -7.77 30.71 -0.50
CA GLN A 12 -7.39 29.68 -1.48
C GLN A 12 -5.91 29.78 -1.83
N LYS A 13 -5.38 31.00 -2.01
CA LYS A 13 -3.96 31.21 -2.28
C LYS A 13 -3.07 30.75 -1.12
N GLU A 14 -3.45 31.05 0.13
CA GLU A 14 -2.74 30.54 1.31
C GLU A 14 -2.80 29.01 1.39
N LEU A 15 -3.93 28.41 1.05
CA LEU A 15 -4.08 26.96 1.02
C LEU A 15 -3.16 26.32 -0.04
N ASP A 16 -3.08 26.91 -1.22
CA ASP A 16 -2.21 26.44 -2.30
C ASP A 16 -0.72 26.53 -1.88
N GLU A 17 -0.31 27.63 -1.24
CA GLU A 17 1.03 27.82 -0.68
C GLU A 17 1.34 26.76 0.40
N LEU A 18 0.39 26.47 1.29
CA LEU A 18 0.53 25.45 2.33
C LEU A 18 0.62 24.03 1.75
N TYR A 19 -0.07 23.74 0.65
CA TYR A 19 0.07 22.46 -0.05
C TYR A 19 1.48 22.29 -0.64
N GLU A 20 2.04 23.33 -1.25
CA GLU A 20 3.42 23.31 -1.74
C GLU A 20 4.44 23.11 -0.61
N GLU A 21 4.27 23.80 0.51
CA GLU A 21 5.13 23.63 1.70
C GLU A 21 5.00 22.23 2.30
N HIS A 22 3.78 21.69 2.37
CA HIS A 22 3.51 20.35 2.87
C HIS A 22 4.21 19.29 2.01
N GLU A 23 4.10 19.37 0.68
CA GLU A 23 4.77 18.44 -0.24
C GLU A 23 6.29 18.51 -0.09
N LYS A 24 6.85 19.72 0.00
CA LYS A 24 8.28 19.94 0.21
C LYS A 24 8.76 19.30 1.51
N HIS A 25 8.09 19.58 2.62
CA HIS A 25 8.47 19.04 3.92
C HIS A 25 8.24 17.53 4.03
N THR A 26 7.22 16.99 3.36
CA THR A 26 7.01 15.54 3.27
C THR A 26 8.21 14.86 2.61
N LYS A 27 8.68 15.40 1.48
CA LYS A 27 9.86 14.88 0.79
C LYS A 27 11.14 14.99 1.62
N GLU A 28 11.35 16.13 2.29
CA GLU A 28 12.49 16.31 3.20
C GLU A 28 12.48 15.27 4.33
N LEU A 29 11.29 14.96 4.89
CA LEU A 29 11.14 13.91 5.90
C LEU A 29 11.39 12.52 5.32
N GLU A 30 10.90 12.21 4.11
CA GLU A 30 11.18 10.95 3.43
C GLU A 30 12.70 10.76 3.25
N ASP A 31 13.40 11.77 2.74
CA ASP A 31 14.85 11.74 2.54
C ASP A 31 15.62 11.53 3.86
N LEU A 32 15.14 12.13 4.96
CA LEU A 32 15.72 11.94 6.30
C LEU A 32 15.45 10.54 6.88
N VAL A 33 14.28 9.96 6.60
CA VAL A 33 13.87 8.63 7.08
C VAL A 33 14.55 7.53 6.25
N VAL A 34 14.86 7.79 4.99
CA VAL A 34 15.63 6.90 4.11
C VAL A 34 17.10 6.90 4.56
N ALA A 35 17.38 6.21 5.66
CA ALA A 35 18.73 5.90 6.10
C ALA A 35 19.16 4.51 5.58
N GLY A 36 20.04 4.48 4.57
CA GLY A 36 20.84 3.30 4.20
C GLY A 36 20.48 2.60 2.87
N ASP A 37 21.31 1.61 2.51
CA ASP A 37 21.35 0.80 1.26
C ASP A 37 20.04 0.02 0.91
N SER A 38 18.95 0.24 1.64
CA SER A 38 17.72 -0.57 1.59
C SER A 38 16.87 -0.36 0.32
N ILE A 39 17.14 0.68 -0.48
CA ILE A 39 16.43 0.96 -1.74
C ILE A 39 16.85 0.02 -2.89
N THR A 40 17.90 -0.78 -2.72
CA THR A 40 18.46 -1.60 -3.82
C THR A 40 17.71 -2.90 -4.11
N ARG A 41 16.59 -3.19 -3.45
CA ARG A 41 15.80 -4.41 -3.73
C ARG A 41 14.60 -4.10 -4.59
N GLY A 42 14.77 -4.26 -5.90
CA GLY A 42 13.71 -4.14 -6.90
C GLY A 42 12.67 -5.27 -6.91
N GLY A 43 12.69 -6.16 -5.91
CA GLY A 43 11.72 -7.23 -5.76
C GLY A 43 11.69 -7.77 -4.33
N LEU A 44 10.57 -8.40 -3.96
CA LEU A 44 10.37 -8.99 -2.64
C LEU A 44 9.59 -10.30 -2.75
N ILE A 45 9.73 -11.15 -1.73
CA ILE A 45 8.88 -12.32 -1.55
C ILE A 45 7.82 -11.97 -0.53
N MET A 46 6.56 -12.10 -0.91
CA MET A 46 5.43 -11.99 0.00
C MET A 46 4.93 -13.37 0.40
N GLU A 47 4.72 -13.55 1.68
CA GLU A 47 4.19 -14.78 2.25
C GLU A 47 3.00 -14.48 3.16
N ILE A 48 1.86 -15.11 2.86
CA ILE A 48 0.64 -14.99 3.64
C ILE A 48 0.29 -16.38 4.17
N ARG A 49 0.17 -16.49 5.50
CA ARG A 49 -0.17 -17.74 6.19
C ARG A 49 -1.40 -17.54 7.07
N ALA A 50 -2.33 -18.48 7.02
CA ALA A 50 -3.45 -18.53 7.94
C ALA A 50 -2.94 -18.72 9.37
N GLY A 51 -3.38 -17.84 10.28
CA GLY A 51 -3.07 -17.88 11.70
C GLY A 51 -3.98 -18.82 12.49
N ALA A 52 -4.25 -18.47 13.75
CA ALA A 52 -5.26 -19.14 14.54
C ALA A 52 -6.67 -18.81 14.01
N GLY A 53 -7.59 -19.78 14.06
CA GLY A 53 -8.96 -19.61 13.59
C GLY A 53 -9.37 -20.50 12.41
N GLY A 54 -8.58 -21.53 12.08
CA GLY A 54 -9.02 -22.58 11.14
C GLY A 54 -9.45 -22.06 9.78
N ASP A 55 -10.69 -22.36 9.39
CA ASP A 55 -11.24 -22.02 8.08
C ASP A 55 -11.45 -20.52 7.90
N GLU A 56 -11.88 -19.79 8.94
CA GLU A 56 -12.02 -18.34 8.90
C GLU A 56 -10.66 -17.65 8.67
N ALA A 57 -9.61 -18.16 9.31
CA ALA A 57 -8.25 -17.64 9.10
C ALA A 57 -7.76 -17.89 7.66
N ALA A 58 -8.14 -19.03 7.07
CA ALA A 58 -7.80 -19.34 5.69
C ALA A 58 -8.58 -18.47 4.68
N LEU A 59 -9.85 -18.18 4.94
CA LEU A 59 -10.63 -17.24 4.13
C LEU A 59 -10.06 -15.83 4.21
N PHE A 60 -9.68 -15.37 5.40
CA PHE A 60 -9.06 -14.06 5.55
C PHE A 60 -7.69 -13.97 4.87
N ALA A 61 -6.88 -15.03 4.93
CA ALA A 61 -5.63 -15.10 4.18
C ALA A 61 -5.86 -14.99 2.67
N ARG A 62 -6.98 -15.53 2.15
CA ARG A 62 -7.38 -15.36 0.76
C ARG A 62 -7.75 -13.91 0.43
N GLU A 63 -8.54 -13.26 1.28
CA GLU A 63 -8.89 -11.84 1.09
C GLU A 63 -7.66 -10.94 1.04
N LEU A 64 -6.67 -11.17 1.92
CA LEU A 64 -5.39 -10.46 1.90
C LEU A 64 -4.62 -10.71 0.60
N PHE A 65 -4.54 -11.96 0.16
CA PHE A 65 -3.89 -12.31 -1.10
C PHE A 65 -4.54 -11.57 -2.27
N ASP A 66 -5.87 -11.62 -2.40
CA ASP A 66 -6.59 -10.97 -3.49
C ASP A 66 -6.43 -9.43 -3.45
N MET A 67 -6.44 -8.83 -2.25
CA MET A 67 -6.20 -7.40 -2.05
C MET A 67 -4.80 -6.98 -2.51
N TYR A 68 -3.75 -7.68 -2.08
CA TYR A 68 -2.38 -7.34 -2.46
C TYR A 68 -2.11 -7.63 -3.93
N MET A 69 -2.64 -8.74 -4.47
CA MET A 69 -2.55 -9.02 -5.91
C MET A 69 -3.17 -7.90 -6.75
N HIS A 70 -4.35 -7.39 -6.36
CA HIS A 70 -4.96 -6.26 -7.04
C HIS A 70 -4.08 -5.00 -6.97
N TYR A 71 -3.52 -4.67 -5.80
CA TYR A 71 -2.63 -3.52 -5.65
C TYR A 71 -1.38 -3.66 -6.55
N VAL A 72 -0.73 -4.83 -6.51
CA VAL A 72 0.53 -5.09 -7.21
C VAL A 72 0.33 -5.11 -8.72
N GLU A 73 -0.65 -5.86 -9.23
CA GLU A 73 -0.85 -6.04 -10.66
C GLU A 73 -1.66 -4.90 -11.28
N ALA A 74 -2.80 -4.53 -10.69
CA ALA A 74 -3.72 -3.58 -11.32
C ALA A 74 -3.34 -2.11 -11.05
N GLN A 75 -2.89 -1.77 -9.83
CA GLN A 75 -2.58 -0.38 -9.49
C GLN A 75 -1.12 0.00 -9.75
N ARG A 76 -0.18 -0.92 -9.47
CA ARG A 76 1.26 -0.68 -9.67
C ARG A 76 1.81 -1.22 -10.99
N GLY A 77 1.14 -2.21 -11.60
CA GLY A 77 1.61 -2.82 -12.84
C GLY A 77 2.87 -3.68 -12.69
N TRP A 78 3.15 -4.14 -11.47
CA TRP A 78 4.29 -5.01 -11.19
C TRP A 78 3.97 -6.45 -11.57
N LYS A 79 5.01 -7.21 -11.92
CA LYS A 79 4.86 -8.62 -12.26
C LYS A 79 4.84 -9.46 -11.00
N THR A 80 4.07 -10.54 -11.00
CA THR A 80 4.08 -11.49 -9.89
C THR A 80 4.35 -12.90 -10.40
N GLU A 81 4.89 -13.74 -9.53
CA GLU A 81 5.00 -15.18 -9.76
C GLU A 81 4.65 -15.93 -8.47
N VAL A 82 3.62 -16.77 -8.53
CA VAL A 82 3.25 -17.63 -7.39
C VAL A 82 4.23 -18.79 -7.30
N LEU A 83 4.93 -18.86 -6.18
CA LEU A 83 5.95 -19.89 -5.90
C LEU A 83 5.35 -21.09 -5.16
N ASN A 84 4.39 -20.85 -4.27
CA ASN A 84 3.68 -21.88 -3.51
C ASN A 84 2.25 -21.42 -3.20
N LEU A 85 1.29 -22.34 -3.22
CA LEU A 85 -0.10 -22.09 -2.84
C LEU A 85 -0.72 -23.36 -2.23
N SER A 86 -1.16 -23.25 -0.98
CA SER A 86 -1.93 -24.27 -0.28
C SER A 86 -3.34 -23.76 -0.02
N ALA A 87 -4.30 -24.24 -0.79
CA ALA A 87 -5.72 -23.90 -0.64
C ALA A 87 -6.46 -24.89 0.28
N THR A 88 -7.57 -24.45 0.86
CA THR A 88 -8.50 -25.31 1.62
C THR A 88 -9.71 -25.71 0.76
N GLU A 89 -10.44 -26.74 1.17
CA GLU A 89 -11.64 -27.22 0.45
C GLU A 89 -12.76 -26.17 0.40
N LEU A 90 -12.80 -25.25 1.37
CA LEU A 90 -13.77 -24.15 1.44
C LEU A 90 -13.34 -22.91 0.64
N GLY A 91 -12.25 -22.98 -0.13
CA GLY A 91 -11.78 -21.89 -0.97
C GLY A 91 -10.87 -20.87 -0.27
N GLY A 92 -10.48 -21.13 0.99
CA GLY A 92 -9.47 -20.34 1.70
C GLY A 92 -8.04 -20.69 1.29
N ILE A 93 -7.08 -19.94 1.82
CA ILE A 93 -5.64 -20.17 1.65
C ILE A 93 -5.02 -20.47 3.01
N LYS A 94 -4.38 -21.63 3.16
CA LYS A 94 -3.58 -21.95 4.33
C LYS A 94 -2.22 -21.24 4.29
N GLU A 95 -1.57 -21.27 3.14
CA GLU A 95 -0.34 -20.52 2.87
C GLU A 95 -0.20 -20.18 1.39
N VAL A 96 0.36 -19.02 1.08
CA VAL A 96 0.77 -18.62 -0.28
C VAL A 96 2.09 -17.86 -0.20
N THR A 97 2.98 -18.14 -1.14
CA THR A 97 4.26 -17.44 -1.31
C THR A 97 4.39 -17.02 -2.76
N TYR A 98 4.68 -15.75 -3.00
CA TYR A 98 4.83 -15.22 -4.35
C TYR A 98 5.91 -14.13 -4.39
N SER A 99 6.60 -14.03 -5.52
CA SER A 99 7.52 -12.91 -5.78
C SER A 99 6.77 -11.76 -6.44
N ILE A 100 7.18 -10.55 -6.10
CA ILE A 100 6.79 -9.28 -6.71
C ILE A 100 8.05 -8.64 -7.29
#